data_AF-A0A7G5XFN8-F1
#
_entry.id   AF-A0A7G5XFN8-F1
#
_cell.length_a   1.000
_cell.length_b   1.000
_cell.length_c   1.000
_cell.angle_alpha   90.00
_cell.angle_beta   90.00
_cell.angle_gamma   90.00
#
_symmetry.space_group_name_H-M   'P 1'
#
loop_
_entity.id
_entity.type
_entity.pdbx_description
1 polymer ?
#
loop_
_entity_poly.entity_id
_entity_poly.type
_entity_poly.pdbx_seq_one_letter_code
_entity_poly.pdbx_strand_id
1 'polypeptide(L)'
;MYLPSLSAYQTLENSQGTLDPLGLYTIADRLAMRLAPDLRERMKHPRYLTSIAVGAVACSCFSEEELAVDEVSPPWQVYEWYVISGLVRRFDKTDPNQLLGMPGREKTTRSMRDGIPLSANRYLKTPTVFGFHGVYRTLAKGIKLVDDDMVGEFGSSLVDIWENEQGLNGFRVGIAGTPGYEFRKKIEDAVRAGLKAGAVAKPWSWEFYNKLAESLAPKSPGKKEATALFNVLVNAESESRAELIRFLASVEGQKTVESGSEKTVHTAFLQQSPGIKPLLLAIQSYERVCRLLYNAFYEILQWMESHQSKKGTISQLSDLVHVKKACKELPAAFQEADLLLEPFTYEASLFLDNFQQLRESFERNEWVLLLFAHHMKVQRSKPPNGKAPWILEHSSDVFLLNTTQAGVAELNEEYVHQYRTYTLQSFLTDLGKL
;
A
#
# COMPACT_ATOMS: atom_id res chain seq x y z
N MET A 1 -13.01 -29.41 -31.52
CA MET A 1 -12.43 -29.56 -30.17
C MET A 1 -12.64 -28.23 -29.46
N TYR A 2 -13.57 -28.19 -28.50
CA TYR A 2 -13.97 -26.96 -27.79
C TYR A 2 -12.85 -26.55 -26.84
N LEU A 3 -12.24 -25.38 -27.08
CA LEU A 3 -11.36 -24.74 -26.10
C LEU A 3 -12.22 -24.22 -24.94
N PRO A 4 -11.87 -24.49 -23.67
CA PRO A 4 -12.57 -23.88 -22.55
C PRO A 4 -12.37 -22.37 -22.61
N SER A 5 -13.47 -21.63 -22.76
CA SER A 5 -13.49 -20.18 -22.64
C SER A 5 -13.11 -19.79 -21.21
N LEU A 6 -12.02 -19.04 -21.06
CA LEU A 6 -11.63 -18.43 -19.78
C LEU A 6 -12.80 -17.58 -19.26
N SER A 7 -13.33 -17.94 -18.10
CA SER A 7 -14.41 -17.18 -17.46
C SER A 7 -13.92 -15.75 -17.20
N ALA A 8 -14.66 -14.76 -17.70
CA ALA A 8 -14.45 -13.32 -17.52
C ALA A 8 -14.71 -12.86 -16.06
N TYR A 9 -14.14 -13.55 -15.08
CA TYR A 9 -14.30 -13.26 -13.65
C TYR A 9 -12.94 -13.00 -13.00
N GLN A 10 -12.31 -11.90 -13.42
CA GLN A 10 -11.28 -11.21 -12.64
C GLN A 10 -11.60 -9.73 -12.70
N THR A 11 -12.51 -9.28 -11.85
CA THR A 11 -12.59 -7.86 -11.50
C THR A 11 -11.26 -7.44 -10.89
N LEU A 12 -10.79 -6.26 -11.28
CA LEU A 12 -9.51 -5.58 -10.98
C LEU A 12 -9.13 -5.45 -9.48
N GLU A 13 -9.91 -6.00 -8.55
CA GLU A 13 -9.78 -5.72 -7.11
C GLU A 13 -9.26 -6.87 -6.24
N ASN A 14 -8.93 -8.05 -6.79
CA ASN A 14 -8.45 -9.18 -6.00
C ASN A 14 -7.02 -9.64 -6.37
N SER A 15 -6.07 -8.72 -6.48
CA SER A 15 -4.63 -9.00 -6.28
C SER A 15 -3.79 -7.73 -6.35
N GLN A 16 -3.91 -6.83 -5.38
CA GLN A 16 -2.92 -5.76 -5.25
C GLN A 16 -1.74 -6.17 -4.36
N GLY A 17 -1.43 -7.45 -4.19
CA GLY A 17 -0.02 -7.81 -4.15
C GLY A 17 0.50 -7.56 -5.56
N THR A 18 1.59 -6.83 -5.73
CA THR A 18 2.24 -6.66 -7.04
C THR A 18 2.17 -7.99 -7.79
N LEU A 19 1.61 -7.95 -9.00
CA LEU A 19 1.79 -9.03 -9.96
C LEU A 19 3.29 -9.02 -10.23
N ASP A 20 4.06 -9.70 -9.39
CA ASP A 20 5.50 -9.65 -9.35
C ASP A 20 6.03 -10.91 -10.04
N PRO A 21 6.09 -10.94 -11.38
CA PRO A 21 6.43 -12.15 -12.10
C PRO A 21 7.85 -12.64 -11.83
N LEU A 22 8.73 -11.74 -11.37
CA LEU A 22 10.16 -11.95 -11.27
C LEU A 22 10.70 -11.86 -9.83
N GLY A 23 9.84 -11.64 -8.83
CA GLY A 23 10.24 -11.63 -7.42
C GLY A 23 10.97 -10.34 -7.00
N LEU A 24 10.73 -9.24 -7.69
CA LEU A 24 11.44 -7.96 -7.53
C LEU A 24 10.96 -7.16 -6.29
N TYR A 25 9.74 -7.40 -5.80
CA TYR A 25 9.11 -6.51 -4.83
C TYR A 25 9.73 -6.59 -3.43
N THR A 26 10.11 -7.79 -2.99
CA THR A 26 10.46 -8.03 -1.57
C THR A 26 11.65 -7.17 -1.11
N ILE A 27 12.70 -7.08 -1.93
CA ILE A 27 13.89 -6.29 -1.57
C ILE A 27 13.57 -4.80 -1.64
N ALA A 28 12.83 -4.35 -2.67
CA ALA A 28 12.39 -2.96 -2.77
C ALA A 28 11.56 -2.53 -1.56
N ASP A 29 10.61 -3.35 -1.12
CA ASP A 29 9.76 -3.07 0.04
C ASP A 29 10.59 -2.93 1.33
N ARG A 30 11.62 -3.76 1.49
CA ARG A 30 12.54 -3.67 2.64
C ARG A 30 13.40 -2.42 2.62
N LEU A 31 13.96 -2.07 1.46
CA LEU A 31 14.69 -0.81 1.30
C LEU A 31 13.76 0.39 1.54
N ALA A 32 12.51 0.34 1.09
CA ALA A 32 11.49 1.35 1.37
C ALA A 32 11.18 1.47 2.88
N MET A 33 11.11 0.35 3.62
CA MET A 33 10.93 0.36 5.08
C MET A 33 12.14 0.95 5.82
N ARG A 34 13.34 0.91 5.25
CA ARG A 34 14.51 1.60 5.81
C ARG A 34 14.46 3.11 5.54
N LEU A 35 13.96 3.49 4.36
CA LEU A 35 13.87 4.89 3.94
C LEU A 35 12.77 5.64 4.69
N ALA A 36 11.60 5.02 4.82
CA ALA A 36 10.46 5.59 5.49
C ALA A 36 9.85 4.54 6.45
N PRO A 37 10.49 4.30 7.61
CA PRO A 37 10.03 3.35 8.62
C PRO A 37 8.54 3.48 8.94
N ASP A 38 7.93 2.33 9.22
CA ASP A 38 6.53 2.11 9.56
C ASP A 38 5.49 2.48 8.49
N LEU A 39 5.88 3.18 7.42
CA LEU A 39 5.00 3.60 6.34
C LEU A 39 4.81 2.49 5.30
N ARG A 40 3.56 2.37 4.83
CA ARG A 40 3.17 1.44 3.76
C ARG A 40 2.68 2.20 2.55
N GLU A 41 2.95 1.67 1.38
CA GLU A 41 2.54 2.24 0.07
C GLU A 41 1.04 2.51 -0.04
N ARG A 42 0.24 1.69 0.64
CA ARG A 42 -1.22 1.76 0.64
C ARG A 42 -1.80 2.84 1.55
N MET A 43 -0.98 3.47 2.39
CA MET A 43 -1.43 4.62 3.18
C MET A 43 -1.65 5.81 2.25
N LYS A 44 -2.78 6.50 2.42
CA LYS A 44 -3.18 7.64 1.59
C LYS A 44 -3.45 8.90 2.41
N HIS A 45 -4.20 8.79 3.50
CA HIS A 45 -4.60 9.95 4.32
C HIS A 45 -4.07 9.83 5.75
N PRO A 46 -3.34 10.80 6.28
CA PRO A 46 -2.74 10.72 7.62
C PRO A 46 -3.82 10.75 8.70
N ARG A 47 -4.98 11.37 8.43
CA ARG A 47 -6.09 11.50 9.39
C ARG A 47 -6.79 10.17 9.73
N TYR A 48 -6.50 9.08 9.02
CA TYR A 48 -6.90 7.75 9.50
C TYR A 48 -6.24 7.39 10.83
N LEU A 49 -5.09 7.97 11.17
CA LEU A 49 -4.50 7.86 12.51
C LEU A 49 -5.43 8.48 13.58
N THR A 50 -6.03 9.64 13.31
CA THR A 50 -7.04 10.22 14.21
C THR A 50 -8.26 9.30 14.34
N SER A 51 -8.74 8.74 13.23
CA SER A 51 -9.87 7.79 13.25
C SER A 51 -9.55 6.55 14.10
N ILE A 52 -8.32 6.03 14.02
CA ILE A 52 -7.87 4.89 14.84
C ILE A 52 -7.82 5.29 16.33
N ALA A 53 -7.28 6.45 16.67
CA ALA A 53 -7.20 6.90 18.06
C ALA A 53 -8.61 7.15 18.67
N VAL A 54 -9.52 7.75 17.90
CA VAL A 54 -10.94 7.90 18.28
C VAL A 54 -11.61 6.54 18.45
N GLY A 55 -11.33 5.60 17.56
CA GLY A 55 -11.79 4.21 17.64
C GLY A 55 -11.31 3.49 18.91
N ALA A 56 -10.01 3.62 19.23
CA ALA A 56 -9.43 3.03 20.43
C ALA A 56 -10.10 3.55 21.71
N VAL A 57 -10.35 4.86 21.79
CA VAL A 57 -11.10 5.47 22.91
C VAL A 57 -12.55 5.00 22.95
N ALA A 58 -13.25 5.01 21.82
CA ALA A 58 -14.66 4.61 21.76
C ALA A 58 -14.87 3.11 22.03
N CYS A 59 -13.89 2.28 21.68
CA CYS A 59 -13.95 0.84 21.88
C CYS A 59 -13.36 0.38 23.22
N SER A 60 -12.85 1.29 24.04
CA SER A 60 -12.17 0.95 25.31
C SER A 60 -13.08 0.30 26.36
N CYS A 61 -14.40 0.24 26.13
CA CYS A 61 -15.37 -0.39 27.03
C CYS A 61 -15.65 -1.86 26.69
N PHE A 62 -15.07 -2.38 25.61
CA PHE A 62 -15.19 -3.78 25.18
C PHE A 62 -13.94 -4.56 25.58
N SER A 63 -14.08 -5.87 25.80
CA SER A 63 -12.93 -6.74 26.06
C SER A 63 -12.10 -6.91 24.79
N GLU A 64 -10.78 -7.11 24.93
CA GLU A 64 -9.89 -7.49 23.81
C GLU A 64 -10.30 -8.82 23.16
N GLU A 65 -10.87 -9.73 23.96
CA GLU A 65 -11.38 -11.04 23.49
C GLU A 65 -12.81 -10.95 22.94
N GLU A 66 -13.48 -9.80 23.05
CA GLU A 66 -14.85 -9.67 22.58
C GLU A 66 -14.89 -9.72 21.05
N LEU A 67 -15.74 -10.59 20.51
CA LEU A 67 -15.99 -10.70 19.08
C LEU A 67 -17.47 -10.51 18.83
N ALA A 68 -17.80 -10.07 17.61
CA ALA A 68 -19.18 -10.08 17.15
C ALA A 68 -19.71 -11.53 17.08
N VAL A 69 -21.03 -11.68 16.92
CA VAL A 69 -21.68 -13.00 16.78
C VAL A 69 -21.19 -13.81 15.56
N ASP A 70 -20.44 -13.18 14.65
CA ASP A 70 -19.76 -13.86 13.54
C ASP A 70 -18.45 -14.56 13.95
N GLU A 71 -18.05 -14.44 15.22
CA GLU A 71 -16.86 -15.05 15.84
C GLU A 71 -15.52 -14.64 15.19
N VAL A 72 -15.51 -13.58 14.37
CA VAL A 72 -14.30 -13.13 13.66
C VAL A 72 -14.10 -11.62 13.68
N SER A 73 -15.14 -10.84 13.98
CA SER A 73 -15.08 -9.38 13.92
C SER A 73 -14.93 -8.73 15.30
N PRO A 74 -13.75 -8.19 15.64
CA PRO A 74 -13.52 -7.46 16.89
C PRO A 74 -14.18 -6.06 16.89
N PRO A 75 -14.28 -5.37 18.05
CA PRO A 75 -14.98 -4.10 18.18
C PRO A 75 -14.43 -2.99 17.29
N TRP A 76 -13.10 -2.88 17.15
CA TRP A 76 -12.47 -1.88 16.29
C TRP A 76 -12.86 -2.06 14.81
N GLN A 77 -13.09 -3.30 14.37
CA GLN A 77 -13.50 -3.61 13.01
C GLN A 77 -14.97 -3.21 12.77
N VAL A 78 -15.84 -3.46 13.75
CA VAL A 78 -17.23 -3.01 13.71
C VAL A 78 -17.30 -1.47 13.72
N TYR A 79 -16.47 -0.81 14.54
CA TYR A 79 -16.31 0.64 14.52
C TYR A 79 -15.87 1.16 13.13
N GLU A 80 -14.87 0.53 12.52
CA GLU A 80 -14.42 0.86 11.17
C GLU A 80 -15.57 0.80 10.16
N TRP A 81 -16.45 -0.21 10.23
CA TRP A 81 -17.65 -0.29 9.37
C TRP A 81 -18.57 0.93 9.54
N TYR A 82 -18.80 1.39 10.77
CA TYR A 82 -19.62 2.58 11.00
C TYR A 82 -18.98 3.86 10.44
N VAL A 83 -17.66 4.03 10.60
CA VAL A 83 -16.93 5.18 10.08
C VAL A 83 -17.04 5.25 8.56
N ILE A 84 -16.71 4.16 7.85
CA ILE A 84 -16.77 4.15 6.38
C ILE A 84 -18.20 4.23 5.84
N SER A 85 -19.19 3.64 6.53
CA SER A 85 -20.61 3.83 6.20
C SER A 85 -21.01 5.29 6.32
N GLY A 86 -20.54 5.97 7.36
CA GLY A 86 -20.74 7.41 7.54
C GLY A 86 -20.12 8.22 6.40
N LEU A 87 -18.85 7.99 6.11
CA LEU A 87 -18.12 8.69 5.06
C LEU A 87 -18.80 8.53 3.69
N VAL A 88 -19.12 7.29 3.29
CA VAL A 88 -19.79 7.03 2.01
C VAL A 88 -21.17 7.67 1.97
N ARG A 89 -21.99 7.50 3.02
CA ARG A 89 -23.32 8.13 3.08
C ARG A 89 -23.24 9.64 2.92
N ARG A 90 -22.27 10.29 3.60
CA ARG A 90 -22.15 11.75 3.58
C ARG A 90 -21.61 12.26 2.25
N PHE A 91 -20.54 11.65 1.75
CA PHE A 91 -19.69 12.25 0.72
C PHE A 91 -19.83 11.64 -0.68
N ASP A 92 -20.43 10.45 -0.86
CA ASP A 92 -20.51 9.78 -2.18
C ASP A 92 -21.16 10.66 -3.27
N LYS A 93 -22.10 11.54 -2.86
CA LYS A 93 -22.78 12.48 -3.76
C LYS A 93 -22.36 13.94 -3.57
N THR A 94 -21.90 14.32 -2.38
CA THR A 94 -21.70 15.73 -2.01
C THR A 94 -20.26 16.20 -2.21
N ASP A 95 -19.29 15.35 -1.86
CA ASP A 95 -17.87 15.63 -2.04
C ASP A 95 -17.10 14.31 -2.25
N PRO A 96 -17.17 13.71 -3.45
CA PRO A 96 -16.51 12.43 -3.73
C PRO A 96 -14.98 12.46 -3.53
N ASN A 97 -14.37 13.65 -3.47
CA ASN A 97 -12.94 13.81 -3.24
C ASN A 97 -12.53 13.35 -1.83
N GLN A 98 -13.42 13.45 -0.83
CA GLN A 98 -13.20 12.91 0.52
C GLN A 98 -13.06 11.38 0.54
N LEU A 99 -13.57 10.69 -0.49
CA LEU A 99 -13.56 9.23 -0.56
C LEU A 99 -12.43 8.69 -1.45
N LEU A 100 -11.72 9.53 -2.20
CA LEU A 100 -10.57 9.09 -2.99
C LEU A 100 -9.54 8.46 -2.06
N GLY A 101 -9.01 7.28 -2.38
CA GLY A 101 -8.04 6.59 -1.54
C GLY A 101 -8.60 5.90 -0.28
N MET A 102 -9.91 5.96 -0.04
CA MET A 102 -10.54 5.34 1.14
C MET A 102 -10.57 3.80 1.03
N PRO A 103 -10.03 3.07 2.03
CA PRO A 103 -10.13 1.61 2.10
C PRO A 103 -11.56 1.08 2.08
N GLY A 104 -11.84 0.18 1.13
CA GLY A 104 -13.14 -0.49 1.00
C GLY A 104 -14.29 0.42 0.53
N ARG A 105 -13.97 1.56 -0.12
CA ARG A 105 -14.96 2.46 -0.73
C ARG A 105 -15.93 1.73 -1.64
N GLU A 106 -15.45 1.01 -2.64
CA GLU A 106 -16.32 0.41 -3.66
C GLU A 106 -17.35 -0.55 -3.06
N LYS A 107 -16.91 -1.40 -2.14
CA LYS A 107 -17.77 -2.35 -1.44
C LYS A 107 -18.77 -1.67 -0.51
N THR A 108 -18.38 -0.58 0.13
CA THR A 108 -19.27 0.21 0.99
C THR A 108 -20.30 0.96 0.15
N THR A 109 -19.90 1.61 -0.94
CA THR A 109 -20.81 2.26 -1.90
C THR A 109 -21.78 1.25 -2.50
N ARG A 110 -21.33 0.05 -2.85
CA ARG A 110 -22.19 -1.04 -3.33
C ARG A 110 -23.20 -1.47 -2.27
N SER A 111 -22.74 -1.74 -1.05
CA SER A 111 -23.61 -2.12 0.07
C SER A 111 -24.69 -1.06 0.35
N MET A 112 -24.32 0.23 0.25
CA MET A 112 -25.28 1.34 0.37
C MET A 112 -26.31 1.35 -0.74
N ARG A 113 -25.90 1.17 -2.01
CA ARG A 113 -26.80 1.11 -3.17
C ARG A 113 -27.77 -0.07 -3.08
N ASP A 114 -27.28 -1.21 -2.61
CA ASP A 114 -28.07 -2.42 -2.45
C ASP A 114 -28.97 -2.40 -1.19
N GLY A 115 -28.78 -1.41 -0.30
CA GLY A 115 -29.53 -1.29 0.95
C GLY A 115 -29.15 -2.34 2.00
N ILE A 116 -27.97 -2.94 1.90
CA ILE A 116 -27.50 -4.05 2.74
C ILE A 116 -26.44 -3.53 3.72
N PRO A 117 -26.40 -4.03 4.98
CA PRO A 117 -25.37 -3.63 5.93
C PRO A 117 -23.99 -4.23 5.61
N LEU A 118 -22.94 -3.50 6.00
CA LEU A 118 -21.59 -4.04 6.05
C LEU A 118 -21.46 -5.12 7.13
N SER A 119 -20.61 -6.10 6.85
CA SER A 119 -20.29 -7.26 7.69
C SER A 119 -18.96 -7.84 7.22
N ALA A 120 -18.40 -8.83 7.93
CA ALA A 120 -17.15 -9.50 7.55
C ALA A 120 -17.15 -9.97 6.08
N ASN A 121 -18.26 -10.57 5.63
CA ASN A 121 -18.40 -11.10 4.27
C ASN A 121 -18.61 -10.03 3.19
N ARG A 122 -18.96 -8.79 3.56
CA ARG A 122 -19.32 -7.71 2.61
C ARG A 122 -18.38 -6.50 2.66
N TYR A 123 -17.46 -6.46 3.61
CA TYR A 123 -16.42 -5.44 3.70
C TYR A 123 -15.11 -5.95 3.07
N LEU A 124 -14.03 -6.13 3.82
CA LEU A 124 -12.73 -6.55 3.29
C LEU A 124 -12.44 -8.00 3.67
N LYS A 125 -11.85 -8.77 2.74
CA LYS A 125 -11.50 -10.19 2.98
C LYS A 125 -10.43 -10.34 4.07
N THR A 126 -9.59 -9.32 4.24
CA THR A 126 -8.54 -9.27 5.26
C THR A 126 -8.43 -7.84 5.77
N PRO A 127 -9.34 -7.39 6.65
CA PRO A 127 -9.40 -6.00 7.11
C PRO A 127 -8.15 -5.61 7.91
N THR A 128 -7.49 -6.58 8.55
CA THR A 128 -6.18 -6.40 9.20
C THR A 128 -5.05 -6.05 8.22
N VAL A 129 -5.25 -6.24 6.92
CA VAL A 129 -4.29 -5.90 5.86
C VAL A 129 -4.77 -4.75 4.99
N PHE A 130 -6.09 -4.69 4.71
CA PHE A 130 -6.66 -3.76 3.74
C PHE A 130 -7.51 -2.66 4.35
N GLY A 131 -8.00 -2.81 5.58
CA GLY A 131 -8.75 -1.79 6.31
C GLY A 131 -7.85 -0.68 6.81
N PHE A 132 -8.40 0.48 7.19
CA PHE A 132 -7.53 1.58 7.63
C PHE A 132 -6.84 1.26 8.96
N HIS A 133 -7.48 0.54 9.89
CA HIS A 133 -6.78 0.04 11.10
C HIS A 133 -5.63 -0.90 10.74
N GLY A 134 -5.85 -1.79 9.76
CA GLY A 134 -4.85 -2.77 9.32
C GLY A 134 -3.66 -2.15 8.62
N VAL A 135 -3.92 -1.31 7.61
CA VAL A 135 -2.90 -0.62 6.81
C VAL A 135 -2.03 0.28 7.70
N TYR A 136 -2.63 0.95 8.68
CA TYR A 136 -1.93 1.92 9.53
C TYR A 136 -1.33 1.32 10.80
N ARG A 137 -1.58 0.03 11.11
CA ARG A 137 -1.17 -0.63 12.36
C ARG A 137 0.31 -0.42 12.69
N THR A 138 1.22 -0.62 11.74
CA THR A 138 2.67 -0.48 11.98
C THR A 138 3.03 0.96 12.35
N LEU A 139 2.53 1.94 11.59
CA LEU A 139 2.74 3.36 11.89
C LEU A 139 2.10 3.76 13.22
N ALA A 140 0.87 3.31 13.48
CA ALA A 140 0.16 3.60 14.72
C ALA A 140 0.94 3.11 15.96
N LYS A 141 1.53 1.91 15.90
CA LYS A 141 2.43 1.42 16.97
C LYS A 141 3.73 2.22 17.03
N GLY A 142 4.38 2.45 15.88
CA GLY A 142 5.67 3.16 15.79
C GLY A 142 5.62 4.60 16.32
N ILE A 143 4.47 5.28 16.22
CA ILE A 143 4.28 6.64 16.75
C ILE A 143 3.59 6.68 18.12
N LYS A 144 3.42 5.53 18.78
CA LYS A 144 2.73 5.41 20.08
C LYS A 144 1.31 5.98 20.06
N LEU A 145 0.62 5.82 18.92
CA LEU A 145 -0.80 6.16 18.76
C LEU A 145 -1.67 5.18 19.54
N VAL A 146 -1.31 3.90 19.50
CA VAL A 146 -1.98 2.79 20.19
C VAL A 146 -0.95 1.89 20.85
N ASP A 147 -1.31 1.32 21.99
CA ASP A 147 -0.55 0.32 22.73
C ASP A 147 -1.49 -0.86 23.04
N ASP A 148 -1.23 -2.03 22.47
CA ASP A 148 -2.08 -3.23 22.56
C ASP A 148 -3.60 -2.94 22.49
N ASP A 149 -4.00 -2.28 21.40
CA ASP A 149 -5.38 -1.86 21.06
C ASP A 149 -6.01 -0.79 21.99
N MET A 150 -5.27 -0.34 23.01
CA MET A 150 -5.58 0.83 23.82
C MET A 150 -4.98 2.11 23.23
N VAL A 151 -5.52 3.26 23.62
CA VAL A 151 -4.98 4.55 23.17
C VAL A 151 -3.62 4.81 23.82
N GLY A 152 -2.59 5.07 22.99
CA GLY A 152 -1.24 5.38 23.45
C GLY A 152 -1.07 6.84 23.88
N GLU A 153 0.16 7.22 24.22
CA GLU A 153 0.50 8.59 24.66
C GLU A 153 0.18 9.64 23.58
N PHE A 154 0.68 9.42 22.35
CA PHE A 154 0.39 10.32 21.25
C PHE A 154 -1.08 10.27 20.86
N GLY A 155 -1.70 9.07 20.89
CA GLY A 155 -3.12 8.91 20.63
C GLY A 155 -4.00 9.73 21.58
N SER A 156 -3.66 9.74 22.88
CA SER A 156 -4.40 10.50 23.88
C SER A 156 -4.33 12.00 23.61
N SER A 157 -3.13 12.50 23.31
CA SER A 157 -2.90 13.90 22.96
C SER A 157 -3.59 14.29 21.65
N LEU A 158 -3.58 13.40 20.65
CA LEU A 158 -4.26 13.63 19.36
C LEU A 158 -5.78 13.69 19.52
N VAL A 159 -6.37 12.81 20.33
CA VAL A 159 -7.82 12.84 20.61
C VAL A 159 -8.20 14.10 21.39
N ASP A 160 -7.37 14.56 22.34
CA ASP A 160 -7.60 15.85 23.03
C ASP A 160 -7.63 17.03 22.04
N ILE A 161 -6.69 17.07 21.10
CA ILE A 161 -6.65 18.11 20.07
C ILE A 161 -7.90 18.04 19.18
N TRP A 162 -8.23 16.84 18.71
CA TRP A 162 -9.38 16.58 17.85
C TRP A 162 -10.70 16.97 18.55
N GLU A 163 -10.92 16.55 19.79
CA GLU A 163 -12.17 16.83 20.49
C GLU A 163 -12.36 18.34 20.72
N ASN A 164 -11.28 19.07 20.97
CA ASN A 164 -11.30 20.53 21.09
C ASN A 164 -11.68 21.20 19.75
N GLU A 165 -11.02 20.82 18.65
CA GLU A 165 -11.27 21.43 17.33
C GLU A 165 -12.64 21.06 16.74
N GLN A 166 -13.19 19.90 17.10
CA GLN A 166 -14.52 19.46 16.68
C GLN A 166 -15.66 19.93 17.61
N GLY A 167 -15.34 20.60 18.73
CA GLY A 167 -16.34 20.98 19.73
C GLY A 167 -16.96 19.78 20.47
N LEU A 168 -16.21 18.68 20.55
CA LEU A 168 -16.57 17.41 21.18
C LEU A 168 -15.85 17.21 22.51
N ASN A 169 -15.58 18.29 23.24
CA ASN A 169 -14.90 18.23 24.55
C ASN A 169 -15.54 17.19 25.48
N GLY A 170 -14.69 16.46 26.22
CA GLY A 170 -15.11 15.40 27.14
C GLY A 170 -15.29 14.03 26.49
N PHE A 171 -14.91 13.87 25.21
CA PHE A 171 -14.97 12.59 24.49
C PHE A 171 -13.98 11.57 25.07
N ARG A 172 -12.71 11.94 25.22
CA ARG A 172 -11.66 11.03 25.72
C ARG A 172 -11.88 10.63 27.17
N VAL A 173 -12.07 11.63 28.02
CA VAL A 173 -12.20 11.44 29.48
C VAL A 173 -13.57 10.88 29.86
N GLY A 174 -14.58 11.02 28.99
CA GLY A 174 -15.92 10.48 29.23
C GLY A 174 -16.72 11.28 30.26
N ILE A 175 -16.62 12.61 30.23
CA ILE A 175 -17.31 13.48 31.20
C ILE A 175 -18.80 13.53 30.86
N ALA A 176 -19.64 12.89 31.67
CA ALA A 176 -21.08 12.84 31.45
C ALA A 176 -21.71 14.24 31.27
N GLY A 177 -22.66 14.35 30.33
CA GLY A 177 -23.32 15.62 30.00
C GLY A 177 -22.56 16.53 29.04
N THR A 178 -21.34 16.17 28.63
CA THR A 178 -20.59 16.90 27.60
C THR A 178 -20.95 16.46 26.18
N PRO A 179 -20.79 17.33 25.15
CA PRO A 179 -20.99 16.94 23.76
C PRO A 179 -20.13 15.75 23.33
N GLY A 180 -18.89 15.67 23.83
CA GLY A 180 -17.97 14.57 23.56
C GLY A 180 -18.44 13.25 24.11
N TYR A 181 -18.89 13.23 25.37
CA TYR A 181 -19.43 12.02 25.98
C TYR A 181 -20.64 11.48 25.21
N GLU A 182 -21.59 12.35 24.85
CA GLU A 182 -22.78 11.95 24.07
C GLU A 182 -22.41 11.42 22.68
N PHE A 183 -21.39 12.00 22.06
CA PHE A 183 -20.87 11.54 20.77
C PHE A 183 -20.21 10.16 20.89
N ARG A 184 -19.35 9.97 21.90
CA ARG A 184 -18.74 8.68 22.24
C ARG A 184 -19.80 7.63 22.52
N LYS A 185 -20.81 7.97 23.31
CA LYS A 185 -21.85 7.02 23.72
C LYS A 185 -22.64 6.48 22.53
N LYS A 186 -22.93 7.34 21.54
CA LYS A 186 -23.58 6.92 20.28
C LYS A 186 -22.74 5.95 19.47
N ILE A 187 -21.42 6.11 19.47
CA ILE A 187 -20.50 5.16 18.83
C ILE A 187 -20.50 3.84 19.59
N GLU A 188 -20.32 3.87 20.91
CA GLU A 188 -20.33 2.68 21.77
C GLU A 188 -21.61 1.86 21.59
N ASP A 189 -22.77 2.51 21.62
CA ASP A 189 -24.05 1.82 21.49
C ASP A 189 -24.26 1.26 20.08
N ALA A 190 -23.73 1.92 19.05
CA ALA A 190 -23.74 1.41 17.67
C ALA A 190 -22.81 0.21 17.51
N VAL A 191 -21.59 0.27 18.04
CA VAL A 191 -20.63 -0.85 18.04
C VAL A 191 -21.22 -2.04 18.79
N ARG A 192 -21.78 -1.83 19.99
CA ARG A 192 -22.44 -2.88 20.78
C ARG A 192 -23.59 -3.54 20.02
N ALA A 193 -24.41 -2.75 19.31
CA ALA A 193 -25.46 -3.29 18.46
C ALA A 193 -24.90 -4.07 17.27
N GLY A 194 -23.79 -3.60 16.69
CA GLY A 194 -23.13 -4.26 15.56
C GLY A 194 -22.45 -5.58 15.94
N LEU A 195 -21.82 -5.65 17.11
CA LEU A 195 -21.26 -6.88 17.67
C LEU A 195 -22.36 -7.95 17.83
N LYS A 196 -23.51 -7.57 18.41
CA LYS A 196 -24.67 -8.48 18.56
C LYS A 196 -25.25 -8.93 17.22
N ALA A 197 -25.14 -8.12 16.17
CA ALA A 197 -25.69 -8.41 14.85
C ALA A 197 -24.71 -9.10 13.89
N GLY A 198 -23.40 -9.04 14.14
CA GLY A 198 -22.37 -9.48 13.17
C GLY A 198 -22.29 -8.57 11.92
N ALA A 199 -22.87 -7.37 12.01
CA ALA A 199 -23.03 -6.44 10.90
C ALA A 199 -23.33 -5.03 11.42
N VAL A 200 -23.22 -4.01 10.56
CA VAL A 200 -23.72 -2.66 10.87
C VAL A 200 -25.22 -2.73 11.18
N ALA A 201 -25.60 -2.40 12.41
CA ALA A 201 -26.98 -2.54 12.90
C ALA A 201 -27.82 -1.29 12.68
N LYS A 202 -27.19 -0.13 12.43
CA LYS A 202 -27.91 1.12 12.17
C LYS A 202 -28.29 1.22 10.69
N PRO A 203 -29.54 1.62 10.37
CA PRO A 203 -29.96 1.76 8.99
C PRO A 203 -29.16 2.87 8.31
N TRP A 204 -29.05 2.83 6.97
CA TRP A 204 -28.39 3.89 6.23
C TRP A 204 -28.95 5.25 6.58
N SER A 205 -30.26 5.41 6.84
CA SER A 205 -30.91 6.66 7.26
C SER A 205 -30.50 7.21 8.64
N TRP A 206 -29.58 6.58 9.36
CA TRP A 206 -29.15 7.04 10.68
C TRP A 206 -28.41 8.38 10.61
N GLU A 207 -29.06 9.45 11.07
CA GLU A 207 -28.56 10.84 10.97
C GLU A 207 -27.18 11.07 11.62
N PHE A 208 -26.80 10.25 12.59
CA PHE A 208 -25.49 10.37 13.23
C PHE A 208 -24.32 10.13 12.26
N TYR A 209 -24.55 9.41 11.15
CA TYR A 209 -23.53 9.21 10.12
C TYR A 209 -22.98 10.53 9.57
N ASN A 210 -23.80 11.57 9.44
CA ASN A 210 -23.33 12.86 8.96
C ASN A 210 -22.35 13.49 9.94
N LYS A 211 -22.69 13.47 11.24
CA LYS A 211 -21.82 13.99 12.30
C LYS A 211 -20.52 13.20 12.43
N LEU A 212 -20.60 11.86 12.30
CA LEU A 212 -19.42 10.98 12.32
C LEU A 212 -18.50 11.22 11.13
N ALA A 213 -19.08 11.37 9.93
CA ALA A 213 -18.32 11.60 8.71
C ALA A 213 -17.64 12.97 8.72
N GLU A 214 -18.34 14.02 9.17
CA GLU A 214 -17.79 15.38 9.23
C GLU A 214 -16.65 15.49 10.23
N SER A 215 -16.77 14.84 11.40
CA SER A 215 -15.73 14.90 12.43
C SER A 215 -14.48 14.09 12.09
N LEU A 216 -14.57 13.10 11.20
CA LEU A 216 -13.48 12.18 10.83
C LEU A 216 -13.13 12.22 9.32
N ALA A 217 -13.61 13.22 8.58
CA ALA A 217 -13.36 13.35 7.14
C ALA A 217 -11.84 13.33 6.84
N PRO A 218 -11.34 12.38 6.04
CA PRO A 218 -9.91 12.06 5.99
C PRO A 218 -9.03 13.21 5.45
N LYS A 219 -9.59 14.11 4.63
CA LYS A 219 -8.89 15.24 4.01
C LYS A 219 -9.18 16.59 4.65
N SER A 220 -9.75 16.60 5.86
CA SER A 220 -10.14 17.84 6.53
C SER A 220 -9.71 17.86 8.00
N PRO A 221 -8.42 17.58 8.31
CA PRO A 221 -7.93 17.70 9.68
C PRO A 221 -8.05 19.16 10.18
N GLY A 222 -8.26 19.30 11.49
CA GLY A 222 -8.13 20.60 12.13
C GLY A 222 -6.67 21.12 12.07
N LYS A 223 -6.46 22.42 12.32
CA LYS A 223 -5.13 23.02 12.16
C LYS A 223 -4.12 22.49 13.18
N LYS A 224 -4.55 22.35 14.43
CA LYS A 224 -3.73 21.80 15.51
C LYS A 224 -3.56 20.29 15.31
N GLU A 225 -4.61 19.59 14.88
CA GLU A 225 -4.58 18.17 14.54
C GLU A 225 -3.53 17.90 13.44
N ALA A 226 -3.58 18.65 12.34
CA ALA A 226 -2.62 18.53 11.24
C ALA A 226 -1.18 18.82 11.69
N THR A 227 -1.00 19.82 12.56
CA THR A 227 0.32 20.15 13.11
C THR A 227 0.86 19.02 14.00
N ALA A 228 0.01 18.42 14.84
CA ALA A 228 0.40 17.29 15.69
C ALA A 228 0.76 16.05 14.86
N LEU A 229 -0.05 15.73 13.84
CA LEU A 229 0.25 14.64 12.90
C LEU A 229 1.54 14.88 12.13
N PHE A 230 1.79 16.11 11.65
CA PHE A 230 3.06 16.41 10.99
C PHE A 230 4.25 16.23 11.94
N ASN A 231 4.17 16.81 13.14
CA ASN A 231 5.26 16.79 14.12
C ASN A 231 5.64 15.37 14.54
N VAL A 232 4.66 14.47 14.70
CA VAL A 232 4.96 13.08 15.07
C VAL A 232 5.63 12.32 13.93
N LEU A 233 5.26 12.61 12.67
CA LEU A 233 5.85 11.95 11.49
C LEU A 233 7.33 12.35 11.29
N VAL A 234 7.69 13.60 11.64
CA VAL A 234 9.06 14.12 11.57
C VAL A 234 9.87 13.94 12.85
N ASN A 235 9.33 13.26 13.87
CA ASN A 235 10.03 13.06 15.14
C ASN A 235 11.24 12.12 15.02
N ALA A 236 12.21 12.31 15.92
CA ALA A 236 13.58 11.79 15.88
C ALA A 236 13.75 10.26 16.01
N GLU A 237 12.69 9.50 16.33
CA GLU A 237 12.76 8.03 16.35
C GLU A 237 12.97 7.43 14.94
N SER A 238 12.82 8.24 13.86
CA SER A 238 13.18 7.85 12.49
C SER A 238 13.85 9.01 11.73
N GLU A 239 15.19 9.05 11.78
CA GLU A 239 15.98 10.08 11.07
C GLU A 239 15.70 10.06 9.55
N SER A 240 15.63 8.87 8.94
CA SER A 240 15.41 8.73 7.50
C SER A 240 14.06 9.26 7.02
N ARG A 241 12.96 8.89 7.72
CA ARG A 241 11.61 9.40 7.43
C ARG A 241 11.55 10.91 7.64
N ALA A 242 12.13 11.41 8.73
CA ALA A 242 12.11 12.83 9.06
C ALA A 242 12.89 13.68 8.05
N GLU A 243 14.04 13.20 7.56
CA GLU A 243 14.79 13.86 6.49
C GLU A 243 14.02 13.86 5.16
N LEU A 244 13.43 12.72 4.77
CA LEU A 244 12.64 12.65 3.54
C LEU A 244 11.43 13.59 3.59
N ILE A 245 10.70 13.62 4.70
CA ILE A 245 9.57 14.55 4.88
C ILE A 245 10.04 16.00 4.81
N ARG A 246 11.14 16.35 5.49
CA ARG A 246 11.70 17.71 5.46
C ARG A 246 12.13 18.12 4.06
N PHE A 247 12.74 17.20 3.30
CA PHE A 247 13.08 17.43 1.91
C PHE A 247 11.82 17.67 1.07
N LEU A 248 10.82 16.80 1.16
CA LEU A 248 9.57 16.94 0.39
C LEU A 248 8.84 18.25 0.69
N ALA A 249 8.83 18.69 1.96
CA ALA A 249 8.22 19.95 2.38
C ALA A 249 9.06 21.19 2.04
N SER A 250 10.29 21.04 1.53
CA SER A 250 11.14 22.14 1.09
C SER A 250 10.72 22.65 -0.30
N VAL A 251 11.16 23.87 -0.65
CA VAL A 251 10.91 24.46 -1.99
C VAL A 251 11.48 23.58 -3.10
N GLU A 252 12.62 22.93 -2.88
CA GLU A 252 13.25 22.07 -3.88
C GLU A 252 12.53 20.72 -4.00
N GLY A 253 12.14 20.14 -2.88
CA GLY A 253 11.33 18.91 -2.87
C GLY A 253 9.99 19.12 -3.57
N GLN A 254 9.28 20.21 -3.26
CA GLN A 254 8.02 20.59 -3.93
C GLN A 254 8.17 20.66 -5.45
N LYS A 255 9.17 21.42 -5.94
CA LYS A 255 9.45 21.53 -7.37
C LYS A 255 9.74 20.17 -8.03
N THR A 256 10.49 19.32 -7.33
CA THR A 256 10.86 18.00 -7.86
C THR A 256 9.68 17.05 -7.93
N VAL A 257 8.79 17.11 -6.93
CA VAL A 257 7.56 16.32 -6.87
C VAL A 257 6.55 16.73 -7.95
N GLU A 258 6.40 18.03 -8.21
CA GLU A 258 5.48 18.54 -9.25
C GLU A 258 5.90 18.14 -10.67
N SER A 259 7.21 18.04 -10.90
CA SER A 259 7.79 17.89 -12.25
C SER A 259 8.33 16.50 -12.55
N GLY A 260 8.37 15.60 -11.56
CA GLY A 260 9.20 14.39 -11.63
C GLY A 260 8.56 13.13 -11.06
N SER A 261 9.27 12.02 -11.28
CA SER A 261 8.98 10.72 -10.69
C SER A 261 9.64 10.57 -9.32
N GLU A 262 9.35 9.47 -8.61
CA GLU A 262 10.07 9.13 -7.39
C GLU A 262 11.58 8.98 -7.59
N LYS A 263 12.02 8.52 -8.77
CA LYS A 263 13.44 8.48 -9.15
C LYS A 263 14.06 9.88 -9.18
N THR A 264 13.36 10.85 -9.78
CA THR A 264 13.82 12.25 -9.81
C THR A 264 13.89 12.83 -8.41
N VAL A 265 12.86 12.55 -7.58
CA VAL A 265 12.83 12.95 -6.17
C VAL A 265 14.01 12.39 -5.39
N HIS A 266 14.29 11.09 -5.51
CA HIS A 266 15.43 10.46 -4.84
C HIS A 266 16.78 10.99 -5.32
N THR A 267 16.88 11.34 -6.61
CA THR A 267 18.10 11.93 -7.18
C THR A 267 18.38 13.32 -6.60
N ALA A 268 17.36 14.17 -6.47
CA ALA A 268 17.50 15.46 -5.81
C ALA A 268 17.78 15.28 -4.30
N PHE A 269 17.05 14.37 -3.64
CA PHE A 269 17.21 14.10 -2.22
C PHE A 269 18.62 13.62 -1.84
N LEU A 270 19.23 12.81 -2.70
CA LEU A 270 20.61 12.33 -2.55
C LEU A 270 21.64 13.46 -2.38
N GLN A 271 21.40 14.62 -2.98
CA GLN A 271 22.30 15.76 -2.93
C GLN A 271 22.22 16.51 -1.58
N GLN A 272 21.12 16.35 -0.84
CA GLN A 272 20.85 17.10 0.38
C GLN A 272 20.98 16.28 1.68
N SER A 273 20.91 14.95 1.58
CA SER A 273 20.89 14.04 2.73
C SER A 273 22.07 13.05 2.72
N PRO A 274 23.27 13.47 3.15
CA PRO A 274 24.45 12.61 3.15
C PRO A 274 24.33 11.40 4.10
N GLY A 275 23.52 11.48 5.16
CA GLY A 275 23.28 10.36 6.07
C GLY A 275 22.53 9.17 5.43
N ILE A 276 21.61 9.46 4.50
CA ILE A 276 20.77 8.45 3.82
C ILE A 276 21.37 8.04 2.46
N LYS A 277 22.46 8.70 2.04
CA LYS A 277 23.13 8.45 0.77
C LYS A 277 23.40 6.97 0.48
N PRO A 278 23.94 6.15 1.41
CA PRO A 278 24.15 4.73 1.15
C PRO A 278 22.86 3.99 0.78
N LEU A 279 21.75 4.31 1.46
CA LEU A 279 20.45 3.69 1.21
C LEU A 279 19.87 4.11 -0.15
N LEU A 280 19.94 5.40 -0.50
CA LEU A 280 19.44 5.88 -1.80
C LEU A 280 20.24 5.29 -2.96
N LEU A 281 21.56 5.14 -2.82
CA LEU A 281 22.40 4.49 -3.84
C LEU A 281 22.07 2.99 -3.96
N ALA A 282 21.83 2.31 -2.85
CA ALA A 282 21.36 0.92 -2.86
C ALA A 282 20.00 0.77 -3.56
N ILE A 283 19.06 1.70 -3.31
CA ILE A 283 17.77 1.75 -3.99
C ILE A 283 17.97 1.96 -5.50
N GLN A 284 18.75 2.97 -5.90
CA GLN A 284 18.99 3.29 -7.31
C GLN A 284 19.63 2.13 -8.09
N SER A 285 20.64 1.48 -7.50
CA SER A 285 21.33 0.33 -8.11
C SER A 285 20.44 -0.91 -8.19
N TYR A 286 19.68 -1.21 -7.14
CA TYR A 286 18.70 -2.29 -7.16
C TYR A 286 17.60 -2.05 -8.20
N GLU A 287 17.08 -0.83 -8.29
CA GLU A 287 16.08 -0.44 -9.29
C GLU A 287 16.61 -0.51 -10.72
N ARG A 288 17.89 -0.24 -10.94
CA ARG A 288 18.53 -0.45 -12.24
C ARG A 288 18.46 -1.92 -12.67
N VAL A 289 18.76 -2.86 -11.76
CA VAL A 289 18.64 -4.30 -12.02
C VAL A 289 17.18 -4.68 -12.27
N CYS A 290 16.26 -4.21 -11.42
CA CYS A 290 14.83 -4.44 -11.58
C CYS A 290 14.33 -3.96 -12.93
N ARG A 291 14.75 -2.78 -13.37
CA ARG A 291 14.30 -2.19 -14.62
C ARG A 291 14.77 -2.95 -15.85
N LEU A 292 16.03 -3.39 -15.87
CA LEU A 292 16.55 -4.23 -16.95
C LEU A 292 15.77 -5.55 -17.07
N LEU A 293 15.52 -6.22 -15.94
CA LEU A 293 14.72 -7.46 -15.89
C LEU A 293 13.26 -7.22 -16.28
N TYR A 294 12.64 -6.19 -15.73
CA TYR A 294 11.24 -5.84 -15.97
C TYR A 294 11.01 -5.51 -17.44
N ASN A 295 11.81 -4.62 -18.02
CA ASN A 295 11.61 -4.19 -19.40
C ASN A 295 11.82 -5.36 -20.37
N ALA A 296 12.86 -6.18 -20.18
CA ALA A 296 13.09 -7.36 -21.02
C ALA A 296 11.93 -8.37 -20.94
N PHE A 297 11.46 -8.67 -19.73
CA PHE A 297 10.36 -9.63 -19.54
C PHE A 297 9.05 -9.11 -20.11
N TYR A 298 8.68 -7.86 -19.83
CA TYR A 298 7.42 -7.30 -20.33
C TYR A 298 7.43 -7.02 -21.83
N GLU A 299 8.59 -6.69 -22.43
CA GLU A 299 8.71 -6.61 -23.89
C GLU A 299 8.45 -7.97 -24.55
N ILE A 300 8.95 -9.07 -23.98
CA ILE A 300 8.62 -10.43 -24.44
C ILE A 300 7.11 -10.66 -24.39
N LEU A 301 6.45 -10.33 -23.27
CA LEU A 301 5.00 -10.54 -23.14
C LEU A 301 4.21 -9.71 -24.15
N GLN A 302 4.55 -8.43 -24.33
CA GLN A 302 3.91 -7.52 -25.29
C GLN A 302 4.11 -8.00 -26.72
N TRP A 303 5.33 -8.42 -27.05
CA TRP A 303 5.64 -8.99 -28.36
C TRP A 303 4.79 -10.24 -28.60
N MET A 304 4.74 -11.19 -27.67
CA MET A 304 3.93 -12.41 -27.82
C MET A 304 2.43 -12.10 -27.93
N GLU A 305 1.90 -11.17 -27.13
CA GLU A 305 0.48 -10.76 -27.17
C GLU A 305 0.10 -10.14 -28.52
N SER A 306 1.04 -9.43 -29.17
CA SER A 306 0.82 -8.84 -30.51
C SER A 306 0.77 -9.87 -31.65
N HIS A 307 1.21 -11.12 -31.41
CA HIS A 307 1.19 -12.19 -32.41
C HIS A 307 -0.09 -13.03 -32.29
N GLN A 308 -0.72 -13.34 -33.42
CA GLN A 308 -1.99 -14.10 -33.47
C GLN A 308 -1.90 -15.47 -32.75
N SER A 309 -0.75 -16.13 -32.81
CA SER A 309 -0.52 -17.41 -32.17
C SER A 309 -0.22 -17.31 -30.67
N LYS A 310 0.08 -16.11 -30.17
CA LYS A 310 0.62 -15.86 -28.82
C LYS A 310 1.88 -16.66 -28.49
N LYS A 311 2.66 -17.01 -29.52
CA LYS A 311 3.88 -17.84 -29.43
C LYS A 311 5.12 -17.07 -29.90
N GLY A 312 6.28 -17.44 -29.38
CA GLY A 312 7.58 -16.94 -29.85
C GLY A 312 8.69 -17.98 -29.70
N THR A 313 9.66 -17.96 -30.60
CA THR A 313 10.87 -18.79 -30.48
C THR A 313 11.96 -18.08 -29.68
N ILE A 314 12.92 -18.81 -29.10
CA ILE A 314 14.01 -18.17 -28.35
C ILE A 314 14.79 -17.20 -29.22
N SER A 315 15.08 -17.57 -30.47
CA SER A 315 15.77 -16.65 -31.39
C SER A 315 15.02 -15.34 -31.57
N GLN A 316 13.70 -15.38 -31.77
CA GLN A 316 12.88 -14.17 -31.94
C GLN A 316 12.87 -13.32 -30.68
N LEU A 317 12.68 -13.95 -29.52
CA LEU A 317 12.58 -13.26 -28.23
C LEU A 317 13.93 -12.69 -27.78
N SER A 318 15.03 -13.36 -28.10
CA SER A 318 16.40 -12.91 -27.82
C SER A 318 16.80 -11.66 -28.59
N ASP A 319 16.12 -11.39 -29.70
CA ASP A 319 16.42 -10.28 -30.60
C ASP A 319 15.69 -8.98 -30.26
N LEU A 320 14.82 -9.00 -29.25
CA LEU A 320 14.10 -7.84 -28.76
C LEU A 320 15.04 -6.81 -28.11
N VAL A 321 14.64 -5.53 -28.15
CA VAL A 321 15.52 -4.39 -27.84
C VAL A 321 15.93 -4.38 -26.38
N HIS A 322 14.97 -4.55 -25.46
CA HIS A 322 15.23 -4.56 -24.03
C HIS A 322 15.88 -5.87 -23.58
N VAL A 323 15.63 -6.98 -24.27
CA VAL A 323 16.35 -8.25 -24.02
C VAL A 323 17.84 -8.10 -24.36
N LYS A 324 18.16 -7.51 -25.52
CA LYS A 324 19.55 -7.18 -25.90
C LYS A 324 20.21 -6.25 -24.89
N LYS A 325 19.50 -5.20 -24.45
CA LYS A 325 19.99 -4.26 -23.44
C LYS A 325 20.26 -4.96 -22.10
N ALA A 326 19.32 -5.75 -21.61
CA ALA A 326 19.44 -6.48 -20.35
C ALA A 326 20.63 -7.45 -20.36
N CYS A 327 20.77 -8.27 -21.41
CA CYS A 327 21.90 -9.21 -21.55
C CYS A 327 23.26 -8.49 -21.46
N LYS A 328 23.36 -7.29 -22.04
CA LYS A 328 24.60 -6.51 -22.07
C LYS A 328 24.90 -5.81 -20.74
N GLU A 329 23.88 -5.23 -20.11
CA GLU A 329 24.07 -4.30 -18.98
C GLU A 329 23.89 -4.95 -17.60
N LEU A 330 23.16 -6.06 -17.50
CA LEU A 330 22.87 -6.71 -16.22
C LEU A 330 24.11 -7.11 -15.43
N PRO A 331 25.17 -7.72 -16.02
CA PRO A 331 26.34 -8.14 -15.24
C PRO A 331 26.99 -6.97 -14.47
N ALA A 332 27.12 -5.81 -15.12
CA ALA A 332 27.65 -4.61 -14.46
C ALA A 332 26.68 -4.02 -13.44
N ALA A 333 25.37 -4.02 -13.74
CA ALA A 333 24.36 -3.56 -12.80
C ALA A 333 24.26 -4.45 -11.54
N PHE A 334 24.44 -5.76 -11.68
CA PHE A 334 24.52 -6.70 -10.56
C PHE A 334 25.73 -6.44 -9.69
N GLN A 335 26.92 -6.27 -10.28
CA GLN A 335 28.14 -5.95 -9.51
C GLN A 335 28.00 -4.65 -8.71
N GLU A 336 27.41 -3.62 -9.31
CA GLU A 336 27.14 -2.35 -8.64
C GLU A 336 26.11 -2.52 -7.50
N ALA A 337 25.02 -3.24 -7.74
CA ALA A 337 23.99 -3.51 -6.73
C ALA A 337 24.53 -4.37 -5.58
N ASP A 338 25.34 -5.40 -5.85
CA ASP A 338 25.98 -6.24 -4.83
C ASP A 338 26.83 -5.39 -3.86
N LEU A 339 27.65 -4.49 -4.41
CA LEU A 339 28.49 -3.58 -3.62
C LEU A 339 27.65 -2.63 -2.77
N LEU A 340 26.62 -2.01 -3.36
CA LEU A 340 25.81 -1.00 -2.67
C LEU A 340 24.79 -1.60 -1.69
N LEU A 341 24.42 -2.87 -1.86
CA LEU A 341 23.58 -3.62 -0.93
C LEU A 341 24.36 -4.20 0.25
N GLU A 342 25.70 -4.30 0.20
CA GLU A 342 26.54 -4.87 1.27
C GLU A 342 26.21 -4.34 2.69
N PRO A 343 25.97 -3.02 2.90
CA PRO A 343 25.60 -2.50 4.23
C PRO A 343 24.22 -3.00 4.74
N PHE A 344 23.40 -3.55 3.85
CA PHE A 344 22.06 -4.05 4.08
C PHE A 344 22.06 -5.58 3.98
N THR A 345 22.80 -6.23 4.89
CA THR A 345 23.20 -7.65 4.81
C THR A 345 22.07 -8.63 4.50
N TYR A 346 20.88 -8.42 5.07
CA TYR A 346 19.73 -9.27 4.79
C TYR A 346 19.20 -9.07 3.35
N GLU A 347 19.09 -7.82 2.91
CA GLU A 347 18.70 -7.47 1.54
C GLU A 347 19.75 -7.98 0.52
N ALA A 348 21.05 -7.87 0.83
CA ALA A 348 22.12 -8.44 0.01
C ALA A 348 22.04 -9.97 -0.10
N SER A 349 21.80 -10.68 1.01
CA SER A 349 21.60 -12.14 0.99
C SER A 349 20.39 -12.52 0.12
N LEU A 350 19.25 -11.83 0.29
CA LEU A 350 18.07 -12.07 -0.53
C LEU A 350 18.33 -11.80 -2.01
N PHE A 351 19.09 -10.76 -2.32
CA PHE A 351 19.44 -10.40 -3.69
C PHE A 351 20.23 -11.53 -4.36
N LEU A 352 21.28 -12.03 -3.70
CA LEU A 352 22.07 -13.15 -4.19
C LEU A 352 21.21 -14.43 -4.34
N ASP A 353 20.46 -14.81 -3.31
CA ASP A 353 19.65 -16.04 -3.32
C ASP A 353 18.59 -16.05 -4.43
N ASN A 354 18.00 -14.88 -4.68
CA ASN A 354 16.94 -14.73 -5.66
C ASN A 354 17.47 -14.66 -7.09
N PHE A 355 18.59 -13.97 -7.32
CA PHE A 355 18.99 -13.57 -8.67
C PHE A 355 20.36 -14.09 -9.15
N GLN A 356 21.09 -14.88 -8.34
CA GLN A 356 22.41 -15.40 -8.70
C GLN A 356 22.50 -16.05 -10.10
N GLN A 357 21.41 -16.68 -10.58
CA GLN A 357 21.39 -17.36 -11.88
C GLN A 357 21.38 -16.39 -13.07
N LEU A 358 21.04 -15.12 -12.86
CA LEU A 358 20.93 -14.09 -13.90
C LEU A 358 22.11 -13.11 -13.90
N ARG A 359 23.08 -13.29 -12.98
CA ARG A 359 24.14 -12.29 -12.73
C ARG A 359 25.30 -12.35 -13.73
N GLU A 360 25.60 -13.54 -14.24
CA GLU A 360 26.76 -13.76 -15.09
C GLU A 360 26.48 -13.32 -16.53
N SER A 361 27.54 -13.20 -17.34
CA SER A 361 27.38 -12.98 -18.78
C SER A 361 26.97 -14.29 -19.46
N PHE A 362 25.90 -14.23 -20.24
CA PHE A 362 25.38 -15.36 -21.02
C PHE A 362 25.17 -14.96 -22.48
N GLU A 363 25.15 -15.96 -23.37
CA GLU A 363 24.63 -15.77 -24.73
C GLU A 363 23.13 -15.45 -24.67
N ARG A 364 22.63 -14.60 -25.59
CA ARG A 364 21.27 -14.05 -25.49
C ARG A 364 20.17 -15.11 -25.42
N ASN A 365 20.31 -16.19 -26.20
CA ASN A 365 19.34 -17.28 -26.21
C ASN A 365 19.29 -18.01 -24.86
N GLU A 366 20.46 -18.27 -24.27
CA GLU A 366 20.58 -18.89 -22.96
C GLU A 366 20.03 -17.98 -21.87
N TRP A 367 20.30 -16.67 -21.95
CA TRP A 367 19.79 -15.70 -20.99
C TRP A 367 18.25 -15.64 -20.96
N VAL A 368 17.57 -15.69 -22.12
CA VAL A 368 16.10 -15.76 -22.18
C VAL A 368 15.56 -17.01 -21.48
N LEU A 369 16.21 -18.16 -21.68
CA LEU A 369 15.84 -19.41 -21.00
C LEU A 369 16.02 -19.30 -19.48
N LEU A 370 17.12 -18.68 -19.01
CA LEU A 370 17.35 -18.42 -17.59
C LEU A 370 16.30 -17.47 -17.00
N LEU A 371 15.92 -16.42 -17.72
CA LEU A 371 14.85 -15.51 -17.32
C LEU A 371 13.51 -16.25 -17.15
N PHE A 372 13.18 -17.16 -18.06
CA PHE A 372 11.97 -17.98 -17.97
C PHE A 372 12.04 -18.98 -16.81
N ALA A 373 13.19 -19.62 -16.60
CA ALA A 373 13.41 -20.52 -15.47
C ALA A 373 13.24 -19.77 -14.13
N HIS A 374 13.79 -18.56 -14.03
CA HIS A 374 13.63 -17.68 -12.87
C HIS A 374 12.16 -17.31 -12.64
N HIS A 375 11.46 -16.87 -13.68
CA HIS A 375 10.02 -16.59 -13.62
C HIS A 375 9.21 -17.79 -13.12
N MET A 376 9.47 -18.99 -13.66
CA MET A 376 8.80 -20.21 -13.21
C MET A 376 9.07 -20.53 -11.74
N LYS A 377 10.33 -20.41 -11.30
CA LYS A 377 10.71 -20.58 -9.89
C LYS A 377 9.91 -19.63 -9.00
N VAL A 378 9.87 -18.34 -9.35
CA VAL A 378 9.12 -17.31 -8.61
C VAL A 378 7.63 -17.65 -8.53
N GLN A 379 6.99 -18.03 -9.64
CA GLN A 379 5.55 -18.36 -9.63
C GLN A 379 5.24 -19.60 -8.80
N ARG A 380 6.07 -20.65 -8.89
CA ARG A 380 5.89 -21.90 -8.11
C ARG A 380 6.04 -21.67 -6.61
N SER A 381 6.92 -20.75 -6.21
CA SER A 381 7.15 -20.42 -4.78
C SER A 381 6.05 -19.54 -4.16
N LYS A 382 5.09 -19.03 -4.94
CA LYS A 382 4.04 -18.15 -4.39
C LYS A 382 3.02 -18.93 -3.56
N PRO A 383 2.67 -18.48 -2.35
CA PRO A 383 1.65 -19.14 -1.54
C PRO A 383 0.24 -18.98 -2.14
N PRO A 384 -0.72 -19.85 -1.76
CA PRO A 384 -0.53 -21.04 -0.93
C PRO A 384 0.03 -22.26 -1.68
N ASN A 385 -0.25 -22.39 -2.99
CA ASN A 385 0.01 -23.61 -3.76
C ASN A 385 0.79 -23.37 -5.06
N GLY A 386 1.54 -22.26 -5.15
CA GLY A 386 2.11 -21.78 -6.41
C GLY A 386 1.08 -21.07 -7.29
N LYS A 387 1.58 -20.35 -8.29
CA LYS A 387 0.79 -19.76 -9.38
C LYS A 387 1.23 -20.33 -10.73
N ALA A 388 0.33 -20.34 -11.70
CA ALA A 388 0.67 -20.72 -13.06
C ALA A 388 1.67 -19.71 -13.66
N PRO A 389 2.72 -20.17 -14.36
CA PRO A 389 3.63 -19.28 -15.05
C PRO A 389 2.92 -18.58 -16.22
N TRP A 390 3.37 -17.37 -16.49
CA TRP A 390 2.85 -16.50 -17.54
C TRP A 390 3.40 -16.88 -18.91
N ILE A 391 4.49 -17.63 -18.95
CA ILE A 391 5.09 -18.19 -20.16
C ILE A 391 5.19 -19.70 -19.97
N LEU A 392 4.72 -20.46 -20.94
CA LEU A 392 4.73 -21.93 -20.96
C LEU A 392 5.59 -22.43 -22.10
N GLU A 393 6.38 -23.47 -21.86
CA GLU A 393 7.03 -24.21 -22.93
C GLU A 393 5.97 -24.96 -23.76
N HIS A 394 5.97 -24.75 -25.07
CA HIS A 394 5.07 -25.43 -26.00
C HIS A 394 5.79 -26.56 -26.75
N SER A 395 7.03 -26.33 -27.16
CA SER A 395 7.97 -27.31 -27.69
C SER A 395 9.40 -26.83 -27.42
N SER A 396 10.42 -27.62 -27.76
CA SER A 396 11.83 -27.41 -27.38
C SER A 396 12.44 -26.04 -27.68
N ASP A 397 11.82 -25.22 -28.55
CA ASP A 397 12.24 -23.85 -28.84
C ASP A 397 11.06 -22.88 -29.03
N VAL A 398 9.85 -23.25 -28.57
CA VAL A 398 8.65 -22.43 -28.74
C VAL A 398 7.97 -22.25 -27.41
N PHE A 399 7.70 -21.00 -27.07
CA PHE A 399 7.02 -20.61 -25.84
C PHE A 399 5.66 -20.00 -26.15
N LEU A 400 4.71 -20.16 -25.23
CA LEU A 400 3.33 -19.68 -25.32
C LEU A 400 3.03 -18.73 -24.16
N LEU A 401 2.37 -17.62 -24.47
CA LEU A 401 1.89 -16.67 -23.47
C LEU A 401 0.62 -17.20 -22.78
N ASN A 402 0.63 -17.21 -21.45
CA ASN A 402 -0.40 -17.74 -20.57
C ASN A 402 -0.88 -16.67 -19.56
N THR A 403 -1.03 -15.42 -20.01
CA THR A 403 -1.54 -14.33 -19.18
C THR A 403 -2.21 -13.27 -20.04
N THR A 404 -3.16 -12.54 -19.46
CA THR A 404 -3.78 -11.34 -20.05
C THR A 404 -3.11 -10.05 -19.58
N GLN A 405 -2.08 -10.15 -18.73
CA GLN A 405 -1.39 -9.02 -18.09
C GLN A 405 -0.30 -8.39 -18.98
N ALA A 406 -0.16 -8.83 -20.24
CA ALA A 406 0.90 -8.40 -21.15
C ALA A 406 0.79 -6.92 -21.58
N GLY A 407 -0.43 -6.38 -21.71
CA GLY A 407 -0.68 -5.08 -22.36
C GLY A 407 -0.64 -3.84 -21.47
N VAL A 408 -0.25 -3.94 -20.20
CA VAL A 408 -0.41 -2.83 -19.22
C VAL A 408 0.91 -2.17 -18.82
N ALA A 409 2.06 -2.75 -19.19
CA ALA A 409 3.35 -2.28 -18.69
C ALA A 409 3.98 -1.17 -19.53
N GLU A 410 4.42 -0.09 -18.89
CA GLU A 410 5.27 0.92 -19.50
C GLU A 410 6.74 0.47 -19.49
N LEU A 411 7.36 0.49 -20.67
CA LEU A 411 8.79 0.21 -20.86
C LEU A 411 9.54 1.55 -20.88
N ASN A 412 9.88 2.07 -19.70
CA ASN A 412 10.58 3.33 -19.52
C ASN A 412 11.83 3.12 -18.63
N GLU A 413 12.44 4.20 -18.12
CA GLU A 413 13.63 4.12 -17.24
C GLU A 413 13.33 4.53 -15.78
N GLU A 414 12.05 4.59 -15.41
CA GLU A 414 11.62 4.92 -14.06
C GLU A 414 11.78 3.75 -13.09
N TYR A 415 11.65 4.00 -11.78
CA TYR A 415 11.60 2.91 -10.81
C TYR A 415 10.44 1.96 -11.08
N VAL A 416 10.68 0.66 -10.88
CA VAL A 416 9.67 -0.40 -10.93
C VAL A 416 8.79 -0.33 -9.69
N HIS A 417 9.39 -0.04 -8.52
CA HIS A 417 8.70 -0.05 -7.24
C HIS A 417 8.52 1.35 -6.65
N GLN A 418 7.67 1.43 -5.62
CA GLN A 418 7.41 2.65 -4.87
C GLN A 418 8.09 2.64 -3.48
N TYR A 419 8.74 3.74 -3.14
CA TYR A 419 9.53 3.95 -1.94
C TYR A 419 8.92 4.97 -0.97
N ARG A 420 7.57 5.01 -0.94
CA ARG A 420 6.74 5.81 -0.02
C ARG A 420 6.75 7.31 -0.26
N THR A 421 7.43 7.82 -1.28
CA THR A 421 7.38 9.25 -1.61
C THR A 421 5.96 9.69 -1.91
N TYR A 422 5.20 8.93 -2.70
CA TYR A 422 3.79 9.27 -3.01
C TYR A 422 2.87 9.21 -1.79
N THR A 423 3.10 8.26 -0.87
CA THR A 423 2.39 8.20 0.40
C THR A 423 2.64 9.46 1.22
N LEU A 424 3.90 9.86 1.36
CA LEU A 424 4.30 11.05 2.09
C LEU A 424 3.82 12.34 1.42
N GLN A 425 3.85 12.41 0.08
CA GLN A 425 3.28 13.52 -0.67
C GLN A 425 1.81 13.69 -0.34
N SER A 426 1.02 12.60 -0.42
CA SER A 426 -0.40 12.61 -0.07
C SER A 426 -0.62 13.07 1.37
N PHE A 427 0.21 12.61 2.31
CA PHE A 427 0.15 13.06 3.71
C PHE A 427 0.43 14.55 3.83
N LEU A 428 1.47 15.05 3.18
CA LEU A 428 1.85 16.46 3.30
C LEU A 428 0.83 17.39 2.65
N THR A 429 0.21 17.00 1.53
CA THR A 429 -0.92 17.74 0.95
C THR A 429 -2.10 17.82 1.92
N ASP A 430 -2.52 16.69 2.52
CA ASP A 430 -3.63 16.67 3.47
C ASP A 430 -3.33 17.46 4.76
N LEU A 431 -2.05 17.59 5.13
CA LEU A 431 -1.59 18.35 6.30
C LEU A 431 -1.26 19.82 5.99
N GLY A 432 -1.47 20.28 4.74
CA GLY A 432 -1.20 21.65 4.30
C GLY A 432 0.29 22.02 4.34
N LYS A 433 1.16 21.08 3.95
CA LYS A 433 2.63 21.23 3.87
C LYS A 433 3.17 21.19 2.44
N LEU A 434 2.33 20.76 1.49
CA LEU A 434 2.44 20.93 0.05
C LEU A 434 1.14 21.60 -0.39
#